data_AF-A0A538JI60-F1
#
_entry.id   AF-A0A538JI60-F1
#
_cell.length_a   1.000
_cell.length_b   1.000
_cell.length_c   1.000
_cell.angle_alpha   90.00
_cell.angle_beta   90.00
_cell.angle_gamma   90.00
#
_symmetry.space_group_name_H-M   'P 1'
#
loop_
_entity.id
_entity.type
_entity.pdbx_description
1 polymer ?
#
loop_
_entity_poly.entity_id
_entity_poly.type
_entity_poly.pdbx_seq_one_letter_code
_entity_poly.pdbx_strand_id
1 'polypeptide(L)'
;MRAAGLLLLVAFVAASCGGGDGHRAVSPKCVINVYFSPTAPRARALQVAARLRRYERVARVDFVSKQHALRMMRKKFPYLMKGVPRNPLPDALIVWPRSDRERDDVIRALRPPPPGVDVVRPRSSATRCA
;
A
#
# COMPACT_ATOMS: atom_id res chain seq x y z
N MET A 1 12.67 -20.29 71.31
CA MET A 1 13.77 -20.16 70.33
C MET A 1 13.78 -21.38 69.43
N ARG A 2 13.64 -21.18 68.11
CA ARG A 2 13.77 -22.09 66.95
C ARG A 2 12.92 -21.46 65.85
N ALA A 3 13.32 -21.24 64.61
CA ALA A 3 14.59 -21.18 63.89
C ALA A 3 14.16 -20.54 62.55
N ALA A 4 14.99 -19.67 62.02
CA ALA A 4 14.81 -19.06 60.70
C ALA A 4 14.76 -20.12 59.59
N GLY A 5 14.13 -19.80 58.45
CA GLY A 5 14.33 -20.62 57.26
C GLY A 5 13.45 -20.36 56.05
N LEU A 6 13.82 -19.31 55.30
CA LEU A 6 14.04 -19.36 53.85
C LEU A 6 12.84 -19.42 52.87
N LEU A 7 12.76 -18.32 52.09
CA LEU A 7 12.13 -18.17 50.78
C LEU A 7 12.20 -19.42 49.88
N LEU A 8 11.07 -19.76 49.23
CA LEU A 8 11.06 -20.47 47.94
C LEU A 8 9.93 -19.92 47.04
N LEU A 9 10.31 -18.90 46.27
CA LEU A 9 9.91 -18.51 44.91
C LEU A 9 8.51 -18.93 44.42
N VAL A 10 7.59 -17.95 44.39
CA VAL A 10 6.36 -18.00 43.57
C VAL A 10 6.74 -17.76 42.11
N ALA A 11 6.82 -18.83 41.32
CA ALA A 11 6.94 -18.76 39.87
C ALA A 11 5.53 -18.86 39.25
N PHE A 12 4.91 -17.71 38.98
CA PHE A 12 3.83 -17.60 37.99
C PHE A 12 4.14 -16.45 37.05
N VAL A 13 5.09 -16.69 36.14
CA VAL A 13 5.17 -15.92 34.90
C VAL A 13 3.96 -16.35 34.08
N ALA A 14 2.84 -15.64 34.24
CA ALA A 14 1.78 -15.68 33.26
C ALA A 14 2.37 -15.13 31.96
N ALA A 15 2.83 -16.03 31.09
CA ALA A 15 3.13 -15.74 29.71
C ALA A 15 1.82 -15.29 29.06
N SER A 16 1.52 -13.99 29.17
CA SER A 16 0.56 -13.33 28.32
C SER A 16 1.06 -13.50 26.90
N CYS A 17 0.58 -14.53 26.21
CA CYS A 17 0.57 -14.58 24.76
C CYS A 17 -0.32 -13.42 24.31
N GLY A 18 0.26 -12.23 24.27
CA GLY A 18 -0.30 -11.11 23.54
C GLY A 18 -0.39 -11.56 22.09
N GLY A 19 -1.59 -11.93 21.66
CA GLY A 19 -1.97 -11.95 20.26
C GLY A 19 -1.87 -10.51 19.76
N GLY A 20 -0.66 -10.09 19.42
CA GLY A 20 -0.47 -8.87 18.66
C GLY A 20 -1.12 -9.10 17.31
N ASP A 21 -2.17 -8.34 17.02
CA ASP A 21 -2.63 -8.06 15.66
C ASP A 21 -1.48 -7.33 14.94
N GLY A 22 -0.44 -8.09 14.61
CA GLY A 22 0.66 -7.65 13.81
C GLY A 22 0.09 -7.39 12.44
N HIS A 23 -0.05 -6.12 12.08
CA HIS A 23 -0.19 -5.67 10.71
C HIS A 23 0.84 -6.44 9.87
N ARG A 24 0.41 -7.54 9.22
CA ARG A 24 1.27 -8.28 8.30
C ARG A 24 1.75 -7.26 7.31
N ALA A 25 3.07 -7.03 7.29
CA ALA A 25 3.68 -6.14 6.33
C ALA A 25 3.32 -6.67 4.94
N VAL A 26 2.39 -5.98 4.26
CA VAL A 26 1.97 -6.37 2.93
C VAL A 26 3.22 -6.35 2.05
N SER A 27 3.55 -7.50 1.48
CA SER A 27 4.74 -7.64 0.65
C SER A 27 4.74 -6.55 -0.43
N PRO A 28 5.85 -5.81 -0.64
CA PRO A 28 5.95 -4.78 -1.68
C PRO A 28 5.78 -5.33 -3.11
N LYS A 29 5.71 -6.65 -3.23
CA LYS A 29 5.39 -7.41 -4.44
C LYS A 29 3.89 -7.36 -4.80
N CYS A 30 3.04 -6.96 -3.85
CA CYS A 30 1.58 -7.04 -3.90
C CYS A 30 0.94 -5.66 -4.04
N VAL A 31 1.24 -5.01 -5.16
CA VAL A 31 0.88 -3.61 -5.36
C VAL A 31 0.11 -3.46 -6.65
N ILE A 32 -0.99 -2.73 -6.60
CA ILE A 32 -1.73 -2.28 -7.78
C ILE A 32 -1.41 -0.80 -7.97
N ASN A 33 -0.91 -0.47 -9.16
CA ASN A 33 -0.74 0.93 -9.57
C ASN A 33 -1.94 1.33 -10.41
N VAL A 34 -2.64 2.36 -9.97
CA VAL A 34 -3.77 2.96 -10.69
C VAL A 34 -3.30 4.29 -11.24
N TYR A 35 -3.15 4.39 -12.55
CA TYR A 35 -2.73 5.61 -13.24
C TYR A 35 -3.96 6.31 -13.79
N PHE A 36 -4.03 7.62 -13.52
CA PHE A 36 -5.09 8.47 -14.03
C PHE A 36 -4.71 9.03 -15.39
N SER A 37 -5.69 9.51 -16.15
CA SER A 37 -5.39 10.30 -17.34
C SER A 37 -4.57 11.55 -16.96
N PRO A 38 -3.55 11.97 -17.74
CA PRO A 38 -2.78 13.19 -17.46
C PRO A 38 -3.64 14.46 -17.34
N THR A 39 -4.81 14.46 -17.99
CA THR A 39 -5.78 15.57 -17.96
C THR A 39 -6.87 15.40 -16.90
N ALA A 40 -6.92 14.25 -16.20
CA ALA A 40 -7.91 14.03 -15.16
C ALA A 40 -7.73 15.01 -13.99
N PRO A 41 -8.81 15.60 -13.44
CA PRO A 41 -8.71 16.42 -12.25
C PRO A 41 -8.25 15.60 -11.06
N ARG A 42 -7.36 16.17 -10.24
CA ARG A 42 -6.87 15.54 -8.99
C ARG A 42 -8.00 15.09 -8.07
N ALA A 43 -9.12 15.82 -8.05
CA ALA A 43 -10.30 15.46 -7.28
C ALA A 43 -10.82 14.04 -7.60
N ARG A 44 -10.72 13.59 -8.87
CA ARG A 44 -11.11 12.22 -9.26
C ARG A 44 -10.20 11.17 -8.65
N ALA A 45 -8.89 11.41 -8.63
CA ALA A 45 -7.94 10.52 -7.97
C ALA A 45 -8.21 10.42 -6.46
N LEU A 46 -8.53 11.54 -5.81
CA LEU A 46 -8.87 11.57 -4.38
C LEU A 46 -10.20 10.86 -4.09
N GLN A 47 -11.21 10.98 -4.96
CA GLN A 47 -12.47 10.23 -4.83
C GLN A 47 -12.24 8.72 -4.91
N VAL A 48 -11.46 8.26 -5.89
CA VAL A 48 -11.11 6.84 -6.03
C VAL A 48 -10.29 6.37 -4.82
N ALA A 49 -9.34 7.17 -4.34
CA ALA A 49 -8.55 6.85 -3.15
C ALA A 49 -9.43 6.69 -1.91
N ALA A 50 -10.38 7.61 -1.69
CA ALA A 50 -11.30 7.56 -0.56
C ALA A 50 -12.19 6.30 -0.60
N ARG A 51 -12.67 5.93 -1.79
CA ARG A 51 -13.41 4.68 -1.99
C ARG A 51 -12.54 3.46 -1.66
N LEU A 52 -11.32 3.39 -2.18
CA LEU A 52 -10.42 2.26 -1.95
C LEU A 52 -9.96 2.14 -0.49
N ARG A 53 -9.77 3.25 0.23
CA ARG A 53 -9.42 3.22 1.66
C ARG A 53 -10.51 2.62 2.55
N ARG A 54 -11.78 2.70 2.12
CA ARG A 54 -12.91 2.08 2.80
C ARG A 54 -13.18 0.66 2.31
N TYR A 55 -12.47 0.19 1.29
CA TYR A 55 -12.68 -1.13 0.76
C TYR A 55 -11.95 -2.15 1.64
N GLU A 56 -12.70 -3.07 2.25
CA GLU A 56 -12.22 -4.01 3.27
C GLU A 56 -10.98 -4.82 2.84
N ARG A 57 -10.85 -5.08 1.53
CA ARG A 57 -9.77 -5.85 0.88
C ARG A 57 -8.50 -5.04 0.61
N VAL A 58 -8.45 -3.78 1.06
CA VAL A 58 -7.32 -2.86 0.88
C VAL A 58 -6.73 -2.53 2.25
N ALA A 59 -5.43 -2.77 2.39
CA ALA A 59 -4.67 -2.42 3.58
C ALA A 59 -4.24 -0.94 3.57
N ARG A 60 -3.84 -0.42 2.41
CA ARG A 60 -3.28 0.93 2.28
C ARG A 60 -3.49 1.50 0.88
N VAL A 61 -3.65 2.82 0.80
CA VAL A 61 -3.70 3.59 -0.44
C VAL A 61 -2.88 4.88 -0.31
N ASP A 62 -1.85 4.99 -1.14
CA ASP A 62 -1.00 6.17 -1.23
C ASP A 62 -1.28 6.91 -2.53
N PHE A 63 -1.43 8.23 -2.42
CA PHE A 63 -1.57 9.10 -3.56
C PHE A 63 -0.21 9.68 -3.97
N VAL A 64 0.15 9.49 -5.23
CA VAL A 64 1.34 10.07 -5.84
C VAL A 64 0.89 11.12 -6.85
N SER A 65 1.16 12.39 -6.53
CA SER A 65 0.88 13.46 -7.48
C SER A 65 1.85 13.42 -8.66
N LYS A 66 1.43 13.91 -9.82
CA LYS A 66 2.28 14.07 -11.01
C LYS A 66 3.54 14.86 -10.72
N GLN A 67 3.46 15.89 -9.86
CA GLN A 67 4.62 16.68 -9.45
C GLN A 67 5.61 15.84 -8.63
N HIS A 68 5.10 15.02 -7.70
CA HIS A 68 5.95 14.11 -6.93
C HIS A 68 6.56 13.04 -7.83
N ALA A 69 5.78 12.44 -8.72
CA ALA A 69 6.27 11.48 -9.72
C ALA A 69 7.41 12.07 -10.55
N LEU A 70 7.28 13.33 -11.01
CA LEU A 70 8.33 14.01 -11.78
C LEU A 70 9.61 14.19 -10.97
N ARG A 71 9.50 14.61 -9.71
CA ARG A 71 10.68 14.73 -8.82
C ARG A 71 11.37 13.38 -8.63
N MET A 72 10.62 12.30 -8.43
CA MET A 72 11.19 10.96 -8.29
C MET A 72 11.86 10.49 -9.58
N MET A 73 11.23 10.70 -10.73
CA MET A 73 11.78 10.32 -12.04
C MET A 73 13.03 11.12 -12.40
N ARG A 74 13.07 12.43 -12.11
CA ARG A 74 14.27 13.26 -12.31
C ARG A 74 15.45 12.79 -11.47
N LYS A 75 15.20 12.34 -10.24
CA LYS A 75 16.23 11.78 -9.37
C LYS A 75 16.72 10.41 -9.86
N LYS A 76 15.80 9.54 -10.27
CA LYS A 76 16.12 8.15 -10.61
C LYS A 76 16.66 7.98 -12.03
N PHE A 77 16.16 8.76 -12.97
CA PHE A 77 16.49 8.69 -14.39
C PHE A 77 16.71 10.09 -14.97
N PRO A 78 17.75 10.81 -14.52
CA PRO A 78 17.99 12.19 -14.93
C PRO A 78 18.16 12.34 -16.45
N TYR A 79 18.78 11.35 -17.10
CA TYR A 79 19.00 11.34 -18.55
C TYR A 79 17.70 11.25 -19.36
N LEU A 80 16.69 10.49 -18.89
CA LEU A 80 15.38 10.41 -19.56
C LEU A 80 14.54 11.66 -19.39
N MET A 81 14.79 12.42 -18.32
CA MET A 81 14.00 13.62 -17.99
C MET A 81 14.63 14.91 -18.54
N LYS A 82 15.82 14.82 -19.16
CA LYS A 82 16.49 15.96 -19.79
C LYS A 82 15.70 16.41 -21.02
N GLY A 83 15.37 17.70 -21.10
CA GLY A 83 14.66 18.26 -22.25
C GLY A 83 13.15 18.00 -22.30
N VAL A 84 12.54 17.46 -21.23
CA VAL A 84 11.10 17.27 -21.16
C VAL A 84 10.40 18.61 -20.87
N PRO A 85 9.64 19.20 -21.83
CA PRO A 85 9.14 20.58 -21.72
C PRO A 85 7.97 20.72 -20.74
N ARG A 86 7.15 19.67 -20.61
CA ARG A 86 6.00 19.60 -19.69
C ARG A 86 5.96 18.26 -18.99
N ASN A 87 5.42 18.21 -17.78
CA ASN A 87 5.34 16.97 -17.01
C ASN A 87 4.42 15.93 -17.72
N PRO A 88 4.96 14.82 -18.23
CA PRO A 88 4.16 13.83 -18.94
C PRO A 88 3.52 12.80 -18.00
N LEU A 89 3.85 12.85 -16.70
CA LEU A 89 3.45 11.84 -15.74
C LEU A 89 2.04 12.14 -15.19
N PRO A 90 1.20 11.11 -15.01
CA PRO A 90 -0.11 11.29 -14.41
C PRO A 90 -0.04 11.33 -12.88
N ASP A 91 -1.16 11.73 -12.28
CA ASP A 91 -1.44 11.36 -10.89
C ASP A 91 -1.64 9.83 -10.81
N ALA A 92 -1.27 9.22 -9.69
CA ALA A 92 -1.39 7.79 -9.50
C ALA A 92 -1.80 7.43 -8.06
N LEU A 93 -2.42 6.27 -7.91
CA LEU A 93 -2.56 5.59 -6.63
C LEU A 93 -1.69 4.36 -6.61
N ILE A 94 -1.00 4.18 -5.49
CA ILE A 94 -0.39 2.91 -5.13
C ILE A 94 -1.33 2.27 -4.12
N VAL A 95 -1.78 1.06 -4.42
CA VAL A 95 -2.79 0.34 -3.64
C VAL A 95 -2.17 -0.97 -3.17
N TRP A 96 -2.27 -1.24 -1.88
CA TRP A 96 -1.80 -2.46 -1.24
C TRP A 96 -3.02 -3.25 -0.75
N PRO A 97 -3.41 -4.32 -1.46
CA PRO A 97 -4.39 -5.30 -0.98
C PRO A 97 -3.87 -6.04 0.26
N ARG A 98 -4.73 -6.68 1.07
CA ARG A 98 -4.24 -7.43 2.24
C ARG A 98 -3.71 -8.81 1.86
N SER A 99 -4.12 -9.35 0.71
CA SER A 99 -3.64 -10.65 0.20
C SER A 99 -3.66 -10.74 -1.33
N ASP A 100 -3.14 -11.84 -1.87
CA ASP A 100 -3.14 -12.13 -3.31
C ASP A 100 -4.56 -12.29 -3.88
N ARG A 101 -5.42 -13.01 -3.15
CA ARG A 101 -6.82 -13.22 -3.55
C ARG A 101 -7.55 -11.88 -3.60
N GLU A 102 -7.35 -11.08 -2.56
CA GLU A 102 -7.91 -9.73 -2.46
C GLU A 102 -7.39 -8.78 -3.53
N ARG A 103 -6.14 -8.92 -3.99
CA ARG A 103 -5.62 -8.14 -5.12
C ARG A 103 -6.50 -8.28 -6.34
N ASP A 104 -6.85 -9.52 -6.69
CA ASP A 104 -7.65 -9.79 -7.87
C ASP A 104 -9.10 -9.27 -7.70
N ASP A 105 -9.62 -9.30 -6.48
CA ASP A 105 -10.90 -8.67 -6.14
C ASP A 105 -10.88 -7.15 -6.25
N VAL A 106 -9.80 -6.50 -5.81
CA VAL A 106 -9.60 -5.05 -5.96
C VAL A 106 -9.51 -4.67 -7.43
N ILE A 107 -8.78 -5.46 -8.24
CA ILE A 107 -8.70 -5.24 -9.69
C ILE A 107 -10.08 -5.38 -10.34
N ARG A 108 -10.86 -6.42 -9.97
CA ARG A 108 -12.23 -6.60 -10.46
C ARG A 108 -13.14 -5.44 -10.05
N ALA A 109 -13.04 -4.97 -8.81
CA ALA A 109 -13.84 -3.84 -8.31
C ALA A 109 -13.52 -2.51 -9.03
N LEU A 110 -12.36 -2.41 -9.67
CA LEU A 110 -11.95 -1.28 -10.52
C LEU A 110 -12.35 -1.49 -11.99
N ARG A 111 -13.17 -2.50 -12.32
CA ARG A 111 -13.73 -2.72 -13.66
C ARG A 111 -15.25 -2.51 -13.65
N PRO A 112 -15.82 -1.74 -14.59
CA PRO A 112 -15.11 -0.92 -15.58
C PRO A 112 -14.25 0.18 -14.90
N PRO A 113 -13.22 0.71 -15.59
CA PRO A 113 -12.35 1.74 -15.01
C PRO A 113 -13.17 2.90 -14.45
N PRO A 114 -12.93 3.33 -13.19
CA PRO A 114 -13.58 4.51 -12.64
C PRO A 114 -13.28 5.76 -13.48
N PRO A 115 -14.16 6.78 -13.46
CA PRO A 115 -13.93 8.01 -14.21
C PRO A 115 -12.55 8.64 -13.93
N GLY A 116 -11.81 8.87 -15.00
CA GLY A 116 -10.45 9.45 -14.95
C GLY A 116 -9.32 8.45 -14.71
N VAL A 117 -9.62 7.18 -14.43
CA VAL A 117 -8.63 6.09 -14.43
C VAL A 117 -8.39 5.64 -15.86
N ASP A 118 -7.13 5.61 -16.26
CA ASP A 118 -6.72 5.17 -17.61
C ASP A 118 -6.19 3.73 -17.56
N VAL A 119 -5.33 3.44 -16.58
CA VAL A 119 -4.64 2.15 -16.49
C VAL A 119 -4.65 1.62 -15.06
N VAL A 120 -5.04 0.35 -14.89
CA VAL A 120 -4.89 -0.42 -13.65
C VAL A 120 -3.85 -1.52 -13.90
N ARG A 121 -2.68 -1.42 -13.26
CA ARG A 121 -1.57 -2.36 -13.43
C ARG A 121 -1.22 -3.04 -12.10
N PRO A 122 -1.48 -4.35 -11.94
CA PRO A 122 -0.79 -5.11 -10.91
C PRO A 122 0.72 -5.06 -11.18
N ARG A 123 1.52 -4.87 -10.13
CA ARG A 123 2.96 -5.04 -10.23
C ARG A 123 3.24 -6.51 -10.49
N SER A 124 3.85 -6.81 -11.64
CA SER A 124 4.29 -8.16 -11.98
C SER A 124 5.39 -8.60 -11.02
N SER A 125 5.10 -9.54 -10.13
CA SER A 125 6.11 -10.29 -9.39
C SER A 125 5.81 -11.78 -9.46
N ALA A 126 6.81 -12.59 -9.78
CA ALA A 126 6.71 -14.05 -9.81
C ALA A 126 6.39 -14.67 -8.43
N THR A 127 6.55 -13.89 -7.35
CA THR A 127 6.22 -14.33 -5.99
C THR A 127 4.79 -13.91 -5.63
N ARG A 128 4.00 -14.88 -5.16
CA ARG A 128 2.69 -14.67 -4.54
C ARG A 128 2.77 -13.76 -3.31
N CYS A 129 1.70 -13.02 -3.05
CA CYS A 129 1.47 -12.34 -1.79
C CYS A 129 1.34 -13.37 -0.67
N ALA A 130 2.18 -13.21 0.35
CA ALA A 130 2.15 -14.02 1.57
C ALA A 130 0.96 -13.62 2.46
#